data_AF-A0A7S3U5C6-F1
#
_entry.id   AF-A0A7S3U5C6-F1
#
_cell.length_a   1.000
_cell.length_b   1.000
_cell.length_c   1.000
_cell.angle_alpha   90.00
_cell.angle_beta   90.00
_cell.angle_gamma   90.00
#
_symmetry.space_group_name_H-M   'P 1'
#
loop_
_entity.id
_entity.type
_entity.pdbx_description
1 polymer ?
#
loop_
_entity_poly.entity_id
_entity_poly.type
_entity_poly.pdbx_seq_one_letter_code
_entity_poly.pdbx_strand_id
1 'polypeptide(L)'
;GSGKTNTFEWVESNAGACVLAFARGFRRERPMLCISNFSNQVHRNYGMSVPYYGEYEVLLNSDDPRYGGRGCGPGNMTRLHTSHGGCEGWADSLWLDIPAQSCLLLLGPHNPLESKSGGVKRVDLTGQAWLTHGKIEVRETAEDAYIGDDAWLGCQ
;
A
#
# COMPACT_ATOMS: atom_id res chain seq x y z
N GLY A 1 -17.94 8.05 6.34
CA GLY A 1 -16.82 8.01 5.39
C GLY A 1 -15.78 9.01 5.83
N SER A 2 -14.51 8.60 5.93
CA SER A 2 -13.37 9.53 5.93
C SER A 2 -12.16 8.73 5.44
N GLY A 3 -11.76 8.96 4.19
CA GLY A 3 -10.47 8.47 3.71
C GLY A 3 -9.38 9.14 4.52
N LYS A 4 -8.75 8.41 5.45
CA LYS A 4 -7.56 8.88 6.15
C LYS A 4 -6.43 8.97 5.11
N THR A 5 -6.22 10.16 4.57
CA THR A 5 -5.05 10.47 3.76
C THR A 5 -3.92 10.87 4.70
N ASN A 6 -3.36 9.92 5.46
CA ASN A 6 -2.18 10.22 6.26
C ASN A 6 -1.02 10.53 5.31
N THR A 7 -0.63 11.81 5.25
CA THR A 7 0.47 12.27 4.40
C THR A 7 1.84 11.92 4.99
N PHE A 8 1.87 11.58 6.28
CA PHE A 8 3.02 11.16 7.05
C PHE A 8 2.60 10.10 8.09
N GLU A 9 3.40 9.05 8.25
CA GLU A 9 3.22 8.02 9.28
C GLU A 9 4.59 7.51 9.77
N TRP A 10 4.77 7.40 11.08
CA TRP A 10 5.97 6.80 11.66
C TRP A 10 5.95 5.28 11.49
N VAL A 11 7.10 4.71 11.11
CA VAL A 11 7.26 3.27 10.86
C VAL A 11 8.29 2.65 11.81
N GLU A 12 9.42 3.32 12.00
CA GLU A 12 10.49 2.87 12.89
C GLU A 12 11.15 4.05 13.59
N SER A 13 11.49 3.87 14.87
CA SER A 13 12.21 4.84 15.69
C SER A 13 13.12 4.11 16.69
N ASN A 14 14.05 3.32 16.17
CA ASN A 14 14.97 2.53 16.98
C ASN A 14 16.21 3.35 17.36
N ALA A 15 16.18 3.96 18.54
CA ALA A 15 17.28 4.76 19.07
C ALA A 15 18.58 3.94 19.26
N GLY A 16 18.48 2.67 19.65
CA GLY A 16 19.65 1.81 19.85
C GLY A 16 20.39 1.49 18.55
N ALA A 17 19.65 1.26 17.47
CA ALA A 17 20.22 1.05 16.14
C ALA A 17 20.56 2.36 15.39
N CYS A 18 20.11 3.52 15.90
CA CYS A 18 20.11 4.81 15.20
C CYS A 18 19.42 4.71 13.82
N VAL A 19 18.31 3.98 13.77
CA VAL A 19 17.49 3.80 12.56
C VAL A 19 16.16 4.51 12.74
N LEU A 20 15.78 5.30 11.74
CA LEU A 20 14.51 6.02 11.66
C LEU A 20 13.82 5.65 10.34
N ALA A 21 12.52 5.36 10.37
CA ALA A 21 11.74 5.22 9.15
C ALA A 21 10.34 5.84 9.27
N PHE A 22 9.88 6.40 8.17
CA PHE A 22 8.55 6.98 8.05
C PHE A 22 8.00 6.81 6.63
N ALA A 23 6.69 6.63 6.54
CA ALA A 23 5.97 6.61 5.27
C ALA A 23 5.46 8.02 4.93
N ARG A 24 5.54 8.37 3.65
CA ARG A 24 4.95 9.56 3.04
C ARG A 24 3.97 9.11 1.97
N GLY A 25 2.69 9.34 2.22
CA GLY A 25 1.64 9.13 1.23
C GLY A 25 1.13 10.46 0.69
N PHE A 26 0.54 10.43 -0.51
CA PHE A 26 -0.37 11.48 -0.94
C PHE A 26 -1.58 10.83 -1.62
N ARG A 27 -2.75 10.92 -0.97
CA ARG A 27 -4.04 10.46 -1.51
C ARG A 27 -3.96 9.04 -2.11
N ARG A 28 -4.31 8.90 -3.40
CA ARG A 28 -4.44 7.65 -4.19
C ARG A 28 -3.10 7.10 -4.69
N GLU A 29 -1.99 7.72 -4.32
CA GLU A 29 -0.66 7.34 -4.82
C GLU A 29 -0.03 6.22 -3.99
N ARG A 30 1.02 5.62 -4.55
CA ARG A 30 1.88 4.67 -3.84
C ARG A 30 2.60 5.41 -2.70
N PRO A 31 2.62 4.87 -1.48
CA PRO A 31 3.35 5.46 -0.36
C PRO A 31 4.85 5.33 -0.59
N MET A 32 5.61 6.35 -0.19
CA MET A 32 7.07 6.32 -0.14
C MET A 32 7.51 6.00 1.28
N LEU A 33 8.26 4.93 1.47
CA LEU A 33 8.91 4.61 2.73
C LEU A 33 10.33 5.16 2.71
N CYS A 34 10.61 6.09 3.63
CA CYS A 34 11.92 6.69 3.84
C CYS A 34 12.58 6.00 5.04
N ILE A 35 13.77 5.43 4.86
CA ILE A 35 14.54 4.75 5.90
C ILE A 35 15.89 5.43 6.01
N SER A 36 16.33 5.80 7.20
CA SER A 36 17.64 6.42 7.44
C SER A 36 18.37 5.71 8.56
N ASN A 37 19.65 5.39 8.32
CA ASN A 37 20.57 4.86 9.33
C ASN A 37 21.66 5.89 9.58
N PHE A 38 21.65 6.49 10.77
CA PHE A 38 22.63 7.50 11.17
C PHE A 38 23.84 6.92 11.92
N SER A 39 23.88 5.60 12.11
CA SER A 39 25.05 4.94 12.68
C SER A 39 26.13 4.67 11.64
N ASN A 40 27.34 4.38 12.11
CA ASN A 40 28.45 3.89 11.29
C ASN A 40 28.38 2.37 11.04
N GLN A 41 27.32 1.70 11.51
CA GLN A 41 27.15 0.26 11.40
C GLN A 41 26.20 -0.08 10.24
N VAL A 42 26.54 -1.11 9.48
CA VAL A 42 25.61 -1.70 8.52
C VAL A 42 24.70 -2.66 9.26
N HIS A 43 23.39 -2.45 9.16
CA HIS A 43 22.40 -3.36 9.74
C HIS A 43 22.01 -4.40 8.71
N ARG A 44 22.46 -5.63 8.88
CA ARG A 44 22.12 -6.73 7.97
C ARG A 44 20.83 -7.41 8.36
N ASN A 45 20.03 -7.79 7.36
CA ASN A 45 18.75 -8.46 7.54
C ASN A 45 17.90 -7.75 8.61
N TYR A 46 17.80 -6.43 8.51
CA TYR A 46 17.03 -5.62 9.45
C TYR A 46 15.54 -5.79 9.13
N GLY A 47 14.79 -6.35 10.08
CA GLY A 47 13.35 -6.52 9.97
C GLY A 47 12.61 -5.30 10.48
N MET A 48 11.67 -4.79 9.68
CA MET A 48 10.84 -3.64 10.03
C MET A 48 9.39 -3.92 9.64
N SER A 49 8.45 -3.54 10.51
CA SER A 49 7.02 -3.58 10.19
C SER A 49 6.68 -2.53 9.16
N VAL A 50 5.82 -2.84 8.19
CA VAL A 50 5.43 -1.89 7.14
C VAL A 50 3.91 -1.72 7.06
N PRO A 51 3.40 -0.53 6.67
CA PRO A 51 1.97 -0.26 6.66
C PRO A 51 1.19 -1.00 5.57
N TYR A 52 1.86 -1.48 4.52
CA TYR A 52 1.22 -2.13 3.38
C TYR A 52 1.99 -3.38 2.94
N TYR A 53 1.26 -4.49 2.77
CA TYR A 53 1.75 -5.70 2.11
C TYR A 53 1.97 -5.49 0.61
N GLY A 54 3.10 -5.98 0.09
CA GLY A 54 3.35 -6.10 -1.35
C GLY A 54 4.82 -5.90 -1.72
N GLU A 55 5.03 -5.40 -2.94
CA GLU A 55 6.35 -5.08 -3.48
C GLU A 55 6.73 -3.62 -3.18
N TYR A 56 7.93 -3.42 -2.63
CA TYR A 56 8.55 -2.12 -2.44
C TYR A 56 9.70 -1.98 -3.44
N GLU A 57 9.64 -0.96 -4.28
CA GLU A 57 10.67 -0.67 -5.27
C GLU A 57 11.70 0.31 -4.70
N VAL A 58 12.98 -0.02 -4.76
CA VAL A 58 14.06 0.85 -4.28
C VAL A 58 14.27 1.98 -5.28
N LEU A 59 13.77 3.18 -4.98
CA LEU A 59 13.98 4.35 -5.84
C LEU A 59 15.38 4.94 -5.65
N LEU A 60 15.85 4.93 -4.41
CA LEU A 60 17.14 5.48 -4.05
C LEU A 60 17.75 4.69 -2.90
N ASN A 61 18.97 4.24 -3.10
CA ASN A 61 19.93 3.89 -2.07
C ASN A 61 21.08 4.90 -2.14
N SER A 62 21.22 5.75 -1.12
CA SER A 62 22.29 6.76 -1.08
C SER A 62 23.69 6.16 -1.00
N ASP A 63 23.83 4.90 -0.55
CA ASP A 63 25.11 4.20 -0.49
C ASP A 63 25.48 3.57 -1.85
N ASP A 64 24.70 3.77 -2.91
CA ASP A 64 25.08 3.32 -4.27
C ASP A 64 26.43 3.97 -4.69
N PRO A 65 27.37 3.21 -5.30
CA PRO A 65 28.67 3.74 -5.73
C PRO A 65 28.57 4.95 -6.66
N ARG A 66 27.48 5.10 -7.41
CA ARG A 66 27.24 6.27 -8.27
C ARG A 66 27.15 7.60 -7.49
N TYR A 67 26.86 7.52 -6.18
CA TYR A 67 26.81 8.66 -5.27
C TYR A 67 28.05 8.73 -4.35
N GLY A 68 29.06 7.89 -4.57
CA GLY A 68 30.25 7.79 -3.72
C GLY A 68 30.08 6.87 -2.51
N GLY A 69 28.99 6.09 -2.44
CA GLY A 69 28.78 5.10 -1.40
C GLY A 69 29.52 3.77 -1.63
N ARG A 70 29.35 2.82 -0.70
CA ARG A 70 30.04 1.52 -0.70
C ARG A 70 29.31 0.41 -1.46
N GLY A 71 28.07 0.67 -1.90
CA GLY A 71 27.21 -0.30 -2.59
C GLY A 71 26.64 -1.37 -1.68
N CYS A 72 26.47 -1.09 -0.39
CA CYS A 72 25.79 -2.01 0.53
C CYS A 72 24.27 -1.91 0.34
N GLY A 73 23.56 -2.96 0.75
CA GLY A 73 22.10 -2.95 0.71
C GLY A 73 21.51 -3.25 -0.66
N PRO A 74 20.18 -3.07 -0.82
CA PRO A 74 19.52 -3.35 -2.08
C PRO A 74 19.88 -2.28 -3.12
N GLY A 75 20.08 -2.72 -4.37
CA GLY A 75 20.40 -1.82 -5.47
C GLY A 75 19.20 -0.96 -5.90
N ASN A 76 19.48 0.19 -6.50
CA ASN A 76 18.44 1.01 -7.13
C ASN A 76 17.63 0.19 -8.16
N MET A 77 16.32 0.44 -8.24
CA MET A 77 15.33 -0.28 -9.05
C MET A 77 15.09 -1.75 -8.67
N THR A 78 15.68 -2.23 -7.58
CA THR A 78 15.38 -3.57 -7.04
C THR A 78 14.00 -3.58 -6.39
N ARG A 79 13.30 -4.72 -6.45
CA ARG A 79 12.03 -4.92 -5.73
C ARG A 79 12.23 -5.81 -4.52
N LEU A 80 11.70 -5.37 -3.40
CA LEU A 80 11.70 -6.07 -2.12
C LEU A 80 10.28 -6.55 -1.82
N HIS A 81 10.16 -7.79 -1.36
CA HIS A 81 8.87 -8.40 -1.03
C HIS A 81 8.64 -8.40 0.48
N THR A 82 7.45 -7.99 0.89
CA THR A 82 7.05 -8.15 2.29
C THR A 82 6.75 -9.60 2.62
N SER A 83 7.04 -9.99 3.87
CA SER A 83 6.63 -11.27 4.44
C SER A 83 5.45 -11.07 5.39
N HIS A 84 4.51 -12.02 5.36
CA HIS A 84 3.40 -12.04 6.32
C HIS A 84 3.90 -12.44 7.72
N GLY A 85 3.42 -11.74 8.74
CA GLY A 85 3.85 -11.93 10.13
C GLY A 85 5.09 -11.10 10.46
N GLY A 86 4.88 -9.90 11.03
CA GLY A 86 5.96 -9.06 11.54
C GLY A 86 6.43 -9.45 12.95
N CYS A 87 7.54 -8.85 13.39
CA CYS A 87 7.91 -8.81 14.81
C CYS A 87 6.82 -8.06 15.60
N GLU A 88 6.47 -8.55 16.80
CA GLU A 88 5.54 -7.88 17.73
C GLU A 88 4.09 -7.63 17.22
N GLY A 89 3.54 -8.51 16.37
CA GLY A 89 2.10 -8.49 16.07
C GLY A 89 1.66 -7.50 14.98
N TRP A 90 2.59 -7.00 14.17
CA TRP A 90 2.29 -6.20 12.98
C TRP A 90 1.90 -7.06 11.77
N ALA A 91 1.02 -6.53 10.92
CA ALA A 91 0.41 -7.25 9.80
C ALA A 91 1.43 -7.79 8.79
N ASP A 92 2.46 -6.99 8.43
CA ASP A 92 3.46 -7.34 7.41
C ASP A 92 4.84 -6.75 7.73
N SER A 93 5.91 -7.41 7.28
CA SER A 93 7.29 -6.98 7.52
C SER A 93 8.14 -6.93 6.25
N LEU A 94 9.13 -6.05 6.24
CA LEU A 94 10.17 -5.94 5.22
C LEU A 94 11.53 -6.25 5.84
N TRP A 95 12.33 -7.04 5.14
CA TRP A 95 13.67 -7.43 5.55
C TRP A 95 14.66 -6.96 4.51
N LEU A 96 15.65 -6.19 4.95
CA LEU A 96 16.68 -5.63 4.06
C LEU A 96 17.96 -5.28 4.82
N ASP A 97 19.06 -5.20 4.08
CA ASP A 97 20.30 -4.63 4.57
C ASP A 97 20.22 -3.10 4.50
N ILE A 98 20.46 -2.41 5.62
CA ILE A 98 20.47 -0.94 5.72
C ILE A 98 21.93 -0.46 5.84
N PRO A 99 22.47 0.23 4.83
CA PRO A 99 23.86 0.70 4.85
C PRO A 99 24.13 1.70 5.97
N ALA A 100 25.39 1.80 6.41
CA ALA A 100 25.83 2.81 7.38
C ALA A 100 25.70 4.23 6.80
N GLN A 101 25.33 5.20 7.64
CA GLN A 101 25.22 6.62 7.27
C GLN A 101 24.42 6.87 5.97
N SER A 102 23.32 6.15 5.78
CA SER A 102 22.59 6.11 4.51
C SER A 102 21.11 6.45 4.64
N CYS A 103 20.51 6.78 3.50
CA CYS A 103 19.08 6.94 3.33
C CYS A 103 18.59 6.06 2.16
N LEU A 104 17.54 5.29 2.41
CA LEU A 104 16.82 4.50 1.42
C LEU A 104 15.44 5.11 1.19
N LEU A 105 15.05 5.27 -0.07
CA LEU A 105 13.70 5.66 -0.47
C LEU A 105 13.08 4.49 -1.24
N LEU A 106 12.00 3.94 -0.70
CA LEU A 106 11.29 2.81 -1.27
C LEU A 106 9.88 3.24 -1.68
N LEU A 107 9.45 2.89 -2.88
CA LEU A 107 8.09 3.14 -3.34
C LEU A 107 7.25 1.88 -3.11
N GLY A 108 6.37 1.95 -2.12
CA GLY A 108 5.52 0.85 -1.70
C GLY A 108 4.42 0.50 -2.70
N PRO A 109 3.62 -0.54 -2.40
CA PRO A 109 2.56 -1.02 -3.28
C PRO A 109 1.39 -0.03 -3.37
N HIS A 110 0.55 -0.17 -4.39
CA HIS A 110 -0.72 0.57 -4.45
C HIS A 110 -1.62 0.15 -3.28
N ASN A 111 -2.22 1.13 -2.58
CA ASN A 111 -3.17 0.84 -1.50
C ASN A 111 -4.36 0.02 -2.03
N PRO A 112 -4.53 -1.25 -1.63
CA PRO A 112 -5.59 -2.11 -2.16
C PRO A 112 -7.00 -1.66 -1.76
N LEU A 113 -7.13 -0.88 -0.68
CA LEU A 113 -8.43 -0.41 -0.20
C LEU A 113 -9.05 0.67 -1.10
N GLU A 114 -8.25 1.35 -1.94
CA GLU A 114 -8.74 2.37 -2.88
C GLU A 114 -8.73 1.92 -4.35
N SER A 115 -8.04 0.83 -4.69
CA SER A 115 -8.06 0.28 -6.05
C SER A 115 -9.41 -0.35 -6.42
N LYS A 116 -10.26 -0.67 -5.42
CA LYS A 116 -11.62 -1.20 -5.61
C LYS A 116 -12.73 -0.15 -5.67
N SER A 117 -12.43 1.16 -5.69
CA SER A 117 -13.46 2.20 -5.91
C SER A 117 -13.87 2.36 -7.38
N GLY A 118 -13.25 1.62 -8.30
CA GLY A 118 -13.67 1.51 -9.69
C GLY A 118 -14.88 0.59 -9.83
N GLY A 119 -16.08 1.14 -9.67
CA GLY A 119 -17.32 0.55 -10.21
C GLY A 119 -17.74 -0.79 -9.61
N VAL A 120 -18.05 -0.86 -8.32
CA VAL A 120 -19.07 -1.81 -7.88
C VAL A 120 -20.41 -1.26 -8.37
N LYS A 121 -20.88 -1.73 -9.53
CA LYS A 121 -22.31 -1.59 -9.84
C LYS A 121 -23.04 -2.38 -8.76
N ARG A 122 -23.81 -1.66 -7.94
CA ARG A 122 -24.79 -2.27 -7.05
C ARG A 122 -25.77 -3.00 -7.97
N VAL A 123 -25.72 -4.32 -7.99
CA VAL A 123 -26.78 -5.12 -8.63
C VAL A 123 -27.91 -5.14 -7.61
N ASP A 124 -28.98 -4.40 -7.89
CA ASP A 124 -30.21 -4.55 -7.13
C ASP A 124 -30.77 -5.93 -7.44
N LEU A 125 -30.63 -6.86 -6.48
CA LEU A 125 -31.27 -8.16 -6.52
C LEU A 125 -32.75 -7.99 -6.13
N THR A 126 -33.54 -7.38 -7.00
CA THR A 126 -35.01 -7.44 -6.92
C THR A 126 -35.56 -8.71 -7.56
N GLY A 127 -34.71 -9.58 -8.13
CA GLY A 127 -35.08 -10.91 -8.60
C GLY A 127 -34.82 -12.00 -7.56
N GLN A 128 -35.80 -12.89 -7.35
CA GLN A 128 -35.66 -14.06 -6.47
C GLN A 128 -34.57 -15.01 -7.01
N ALA A 129 -33.51 -15.23 -6.23
CA ALA A 129 -32.49 -16.22 -6.53
C ALA A 129 -32.75 -17.52 -5.74
N TRP A 130 -32.64 -18.66 -6.40
CA TRP A 130 -32.73 -19.99 -5.78
C TRP A 130 -31.49 -20.81 -6.10
N LEU A 131 -31.06 -21.68 -5.18
CA LEU A 131 -29.92 -22.57 -5.35
C LEU A 131 -30.38 -23.91 -5.94
N THR A 132 -29.86 -24.27 -7.11
CA THR A 132 -30.02 -25.62 -7.69
C THR A 132 -28.64 -26.19 -8.05
N HIS A 133 -28.29 -27.34 -7.48
CA HIS A 133 -27.06 -28.10 -7.77
C HIS A 133 -25.75 -27.28 -7.74
N GLY A 134 -25.63 -26.30 -6.84
CA GLY A 134 -24.39 -25.55 -6.62
C GLY A 134 -24.02 -24.53 -7.69
N LYS A 135 -24.92 -24.22 -8.64
CA LYS A 135 -24.81 -23.08 -9.55
C LYS A 135 -25.87 -22.03 -9.22
N ILE A 136 -25.48 -20.77 -9.24
CA ILE A 136 -26.42 -19.63 -9.19
C ILE A 136 -26.84 -19.36 -10.64
N GLU A 137 -28.11 -19.58 -10.93
CA GLU A 137 -28.73 -19.16 -12.20
C GLU A 137 -29.66 -17.97 -11.94
N VAL A 138 -29.49 -16.92 -12.73
CA VAL A 138 -30.34 -15.72 -12.70
C VAL A 138 -31.12 -15.69 -14.00
N ARG A 139 -32.46 -15.69 -13.93
CA ARG A 139 -33.31 -15.39 -15.09
C ARG A 139 -33.66 -13.91 -15.07
N GLU A 140 -33.25 -13.17 -16.09
CA GLU A 140 -33.78 -11.84 -16.36
C GLU A 140 -35.26 -11.98 -16.75
N THR A 141 -36.14 -11.45 -15.92
CA THR A 141 -37.51 -11.12 -16.36
C THR A 141 -37.42 -9.78 -17.08
N ALA A 142 -37.48 -9.80 -18.41
CA ALA A 142 -37.71 -8.60 -19.19
C ALA A 142 -39.15 -8.14 -18.94
N GLU A 143 -39.32 -7.13 -18.09
CA GLU A 143 -40.52 -6.29 -18.08
C GLU A 143 -40.07 -4.84 -18.29
N ASP A 144 -40.24 -4.45 -19.55
CA ASP A 144 -40.58 -3.15 -20.12
C ASP A 144 -40.04 -1.83 -19.55
N ALA A 145 -39.55 -1.05 -20.51
CA ALA A 145 -39.13 0.34 -20.43
C ALA A 145 -40.17 1.27 -19.80
N TYR A 146 -39.70 2.25 -19.02
CA TYR A 146 -40.36 3.54 -18.86
C TYR A 146 -39.35 4.66 -19.11
N ILE A 147 -39.68 5.50 -20.11
CA ILE A 147 -39.12 6.82 -20.39
C ILE A 147 -40.18 7.85 -19.93
N GLY A 148 -39.73 8.95 -19.32
CA GLY A 148 -40.51 10.15 -18.97
C GLY A 148 -40.55 10.41 -17.45
N ASP A 149 -40.43 11.62 -16.90
CA ASP A 149 -40.33 12.98 -17.45
C ASP A 149 -39.65 13.89 -16.41
N ASP A 150 -39.17 15.03 -16.88
CA ASP A 150 -38.74 16.19 -16.10
C ASP A 150 -39.76 16.60 -15.02
N ALA A 151 -39.29 16.87 -13.80
CA ALA A 151 -39.91 17.85 -12.91
C ALA A 151 -38.91 18.39 -11.86
N TRP A 152 -38.72 19.71 -11.92
CA TRP A 152 -38.02 20.57 -10.98
C TRP A 152 -38.64 20.59 -9.57
N LEU A 153 -37.82 20.97 -8.56
CA LEU A 153 -38.05 21.70 -7.29
C LEU A 153 -37.17 21.07 -6.18
N GLY A 154 -36.32 21.77 -5.43
CA GLY A 154 -35.99 23.19 -5.33
C GLY A 154 -34.85 23.37 -4.31
N CYS A 155 -34.15 24.50 -4.39
CA CYS A 155 -33.33 25.04 -3.32
C CYS A 155 -34.19 25.32 -2.08
N GLN A 156 -33.72 24.91 -0.90
CA GLN A 156 -33.44 25.78 0.26
C GLN A 156 -32.66 25.00 1.31
#